data_AF-A0A158IHF8-F1
#
_entry.id   AF-A0A158IHF8-F1
#
_cell.length_a   1.000
_cell.length_b   1.000
_cell.length_c   1.000
_cell.angle_alpha   90.00
_cell.angle_beta   90.00
_cell.angle_gamma   90.00
#
_symmetry.space_group_name_H-M   'P 1'
#
loop_
_entity.id
_entity.type
_entity.pdbx_description
1 polymer ?
#
loop_
_entity_poly.entity_id
_entity_poly.type
_entity_poly.pdbx_seq_one_letter_code
_entity_poly.pdbx_strand_id
1 'polypeptide(L)'
;MKTLIFVVTLAAACAASASYAAGDVKAGRAKAVQCQACHGIDGIAKIPEAANLAGQTEEYLTKALHDFKSGERKNEMMNMMAKPLSDADIANLAAYYHSLKAP
;
A
#
# COMPACT_ATOMS: atom_id res chain seq x y z
N MET A 1 -48.16 -29.36 23.37
CA MET A 1 -46.72 -29.49 23.70
C MET A 1 -46.01 -30.03 22.48
N LYS A 2 -45.27 -29.19 21.74
CA LYS A 2 -44.34 -29.55 20.66
C LYS A 2 -43.64 -28.26 20.24
N THR A 3 -42.60 -27.90 20.97
CA THR A 3 -41.76 -26.74 20.70
C THR A 3 -40.82 -27.13 19.57
N LEU A 4 -40.99 -26.54 18.38
CA LEU A 4 -40.06 -26.69 17.27
C LEU A 4 -39.04 -25.55 17.34
N ILE A 5 -37.82 -25.92 17.73
CA ILE A 5 -36.65 -25.04 17.77
C ILE A 5 -36.17 -24.87 16.32
N PHE A 6 -36.30 -23.65 15.78
CA PHE A 6 -35.64 -23.26 14.54
C PHE A 6 -34.15 -23.02 14.83
N VAL A 7 -33.30 -23.91 14.32
CA VAL A 7 -31.85 -23.79 14.41
C VAL A 7 -31.39 -22.70 13.45
N VAL A 8 -30.97 -21.55 13.99
CA VAL A 8 -30.30 -20.48 13.24
C VAL A 8 -28.85 -20.92 13.03
N THR A 9 -28.54 -21.41 11.82
CA THR A 9 -27.15 -21.62 11.39
C THR A 9 -26.50 -20.28 11.09
N LEU A 10 -25.76 -19.74 12.07
CA LEU A 10 -24.90 -18.58 11.90
C LEU A 10 -23.65 -19.02 11.12
N ALA A 11 -23.64 -18.79 9.82
CA ALA A 11 -22.45 -18.97 8.99
C ALA A 11 -21.43 -17.86 9.33
N ALA A 12 -20.46 -18.19 10.18
CA ALA A 12 -19.32 -17.32 10.45
C ALA A 12 -18.43 -17.27 9.20
N ALA A 13 -18.56 -16.21 8.41
CA ALA A 13 -17.62 -15.88 7.35
C ALA A 13 -16.29 -15.48 8.00
N CYS A 14 -15.28 -16.35 7.90
CA CYS A 14 -13.90 -15.99 8.20
C CYS A 14 -13.46 -14.91 7.21
N ALA A 15 -13.38 -13.66 7.68
CA ALA A 15 -12.62 -12.63 6.99
C ALA A 15 -11.14 -13.01 7.08
N ALA A 16 -10.58 -13.51 5.98
CA ALA A 16 -9.16 -13.74 5.87
C ALA A 16 -8.46 -12.39 5.95
N SER A 17 -7.89 -12.07 7.11
CA SER A 17 -6.98 -10.93 7.27
C SER A 17 -5.76 -11.22 6.40
N ALA A 18 -5.65 -10.55 5.26
CA ALA A 18 -4.44 -10.56 4.46
C ALA A 18 -3.32 -9.96 5.32
N SER A 19 -2.51 -10.83 5.92
CA SER A 19 -1.32 -10.43 6.67
C SER A 19 -0.29 -10.04 5.64
N TYR A 20 -0.13 -8.73 5.40
CA TYR A 20 1.01 -8.23 4.65
C TYR A 20 2.26 -8.54 5.47
N ALA A 21 3.21 -9.28 4.89
CA ALA A 21 4.51 -9.46 5.51
C ALA A 21 5.15 -8.08 5.71
N ALA A 22 5.78 -7.87 6.87
CA ALA A 22 6.47 -6.61 7.16
C ALA A 22 7.53 -6.33 6.07
N GLY A 23 7.53 -5.11 5.53
CA GLY A 23 8.45 -4.72 4.47
C GLY A 23 9.89 -4.56 4.94
N ASP A 24 10.85 -4.82 4.05
CA ASP A 24 12.28 -4.53 4.24
C ASP A 24 12.59 -3.09 3.82
N VAL A 25 12.84 -2.23 4.81
CA VAL A 25 13.18 -0.81 4.63
C VAL A 25 14.41 -0.61 3.74
N LYS A 26 15.42 -1.48 3.84
CA LYS A 26 16.65 -1.37 3.03
C LYS A 26 16.38 -1.71 1.58
N ALA A 27 15.61 -2.77 1.32
CA ALA A 27 15.17 -3.12 -0.03
C ALA A 27 14.25 -2.03 -0.61
N GLY A 28 13.37 -1.47 0.22
CA GLY A 28 12.48 -0.36 -0.14
C GLY A 28 13.26 0.88 -0.54
N ARG A 29 14.28 1.26 0.23
CA ARG A 29 15.17 2.37 -0.11
C ARG A 29 15.86 2.18 -1.46
N ALA A 30 16.34 0.98 -1.74
CA ALA A 30 16.98 0.68 -3.02
C ALA A 30 15.99 0.77 -4.19
N LYS A 31 14.75 0.28 -4.01
CA LYS A 31 13.69 0.37 -5.02
C LYS A 31 13.21 1.81 -5.24
N ALA A 32 13.16 2.61 -4.18
CA ALA A 32 12.64 3.98 -4.20
C ALA A 32 13.42 4.94 -5.09
N VAL A 33 14.64 4.60 -5.54
CA VAL A 33 15.46 5.45 -6.44
C VAL A 33 14.67 5.92 -7.67
N GLN A 34 13.80 5.06 -8.22
CA GLN A 34 12.96 5.39 -9.39
C GLN A 34 11.81 6.37 -9.06
N CYS A 35 11.45 6.51 -7.79
CA CYS A 35 10.34 7.31 -7.31
C CYS A 35 10.76 8.74 -6.92
N GLN A 36 12.06 8.92 -6.61
CA GLN A 36 12.61 10.15 -6.03
C GLN A 36 12.56 11.35 -6.99
N ALA A 37 12.54 11.11 -8.30
CA ALA A 37 12.47 12.18 -9.30
C ALA A 37 11.21 13.06 -9.13
N CYS A 38 10.10 12.47 -8.68
CA CYS A 38 8.85 13.19 -8.45
C CYS A 38 8.58 13.40 -6.95
N HIS A 39 8.79 12.37 -6.14
CA HIS A 39 8.41 12.37 -4.72
C HIS A 39 9.50 12.87 -3.77
N GLY A 40 10.68 13.22 -4.27
CA GLY A 40 11.83 13.67 -3.47
C GLY A 40 12.66 12.51 -2.89
N ILE A 41 13.93 12.79 -2.61
CA ILE A 41 14.89 11.83 -2.02
C ILE A 41 14.45 11.40 -0.62
N ASP A 42 13.89 12.36 0.12
CA ASP A 42 13.35 12.24 1.48
C ASP A 42 11.84 11.96 1.49
N GLY A 43 11.21 11.69 0.34
CA GLY A 43 9.76 11.55 0.25
C GLY A 43 9.00 12.87 0.41
N ILE A 44 9.68 14.01 0.28
CA ILE A 44 9.07 15.35 0.24
C ILE A 44 9.19 15.91 -1.17
N ALA A 45 8.05 15.96 -1.87
CA ALA A 45 7.97 16.43 -3.25
C ALA A 45 8.40 17.91 -3.36
N LYS A 46 9.05 18.24 -4.49
CA LYS A 46 9.45 19.61 -4.85
C LYS A 46 8.64 20.20 -6.01
N ILE A 47 7.74 19.39 -6.58
CA ILE A 47 6.83 19.76 -7.67
C ILE A 47 5.38 19.61 -7.19
N PRO A 48 4.44 20.47 -7.64
CA PRO A 48 3.06 20.46 -7.15
C PRO A 48 2.25 19.23 -7.61
N GLU A 49 2.67 18.53 -8.67
CA GLU A 49 1.97 17.37 -9.22
C GLU A 49 2.20 16.09 -8.40
N ALA A 50 3.26 16.05 -7.57
CA ALA A 50 3.63 14.89 -6.78
C ALA A 50 3.27 15.08 -5.30
N ALA A 51 2.79 14.00 -4.67
CA ALA A 51 2.48 14.00 -3.25
C ALA A 51 3.72 13.71 -2.38
N ASN A 52 3.71 14.23 -1.15
CA ASN A 52 4.64 13.81 -0.10
C ASN A 52 4.31 12.37 0.34
N LEU A 53 5.33 11.54 0.47
CA LEU A 53 5.24 10.15 0.89
C LEU A 53 5.83 9.93 2.29
N ALA A 54 6.71 10.82 2.75
CA ALA A 54 7.42 10.68 4.01
C ALA A 54 6.46 10.58 5.21
N GLY A 55 6.63 9.52 6.01
CA GLY A 55 5.85 9.29 7.23
C GLY A 55 4.39 8.87 7.00
N GLN A 56 3.98 8.63 5.75
CA GLN A 56 2.66 8.10 5.46
C GLN A 56 2.52 6.67 6.01
N THR A 57 1.30 6.22 6.32
CA THR A 57 1.09 4.86 6.86
C THR A 57 1.43 3.80 5.81
N GLU A 58 2.01 2.67 6.26
CA GLU A 58 2.31 1.55 5.37
C GLU A 58 1.04 1.03 4.67
N GLU A 59 -0.09 0.99 5.38
CA GLU A 59 -1.38 0.57 4.84
C GLU A 59 -1.85 1.47 3.69
N TYR A 60 -1.76 2.80 3.86
CA TYR A 60 -2.13 3.74 2.80
C TYR A 60 -1.22 3.59 1.58
N LEU A 61 0.09 3.52 1.79
CA LEU A 61 1.06 3.42 0.70
C LEU A 61 0.89 2.11 -0.08
N THR A 62 0.72 1.01 0.65
CA THR A 62 0.46 -0.32 0.09
C THR A 62 -0.81 -0.31 -0.74
N LYS A 63 -1.93 0.17 -0.17
CA LYS A 63 -3.20 0.27 -0.89
C LYS A 63 -3.06 1.14 -2.13
N ALA A 64 -2.49 2.34 -2.01
CA ALA A 64 -2.37 3.27 -3.12
C ALA A 64 -1.55 2.67 -4.28
N LEU A 65 -0.44 2.01 -3.99
CA LEU A 65 0.38 1.34 -5.01
C LEU A 65 -0.35 0.17 -5.66
N HIS A 66 -1.10 -0.63 -4.89
CA HIS A 66 -1.96 -1.67 -5.46
C HIS A 66 -3.08 -1.09 -6.34
N ASP A 67 -3.75 -0.03 -5.90
CA ASP A 67 -4.80 0.63 -6.67
C ASP A 67 -4.25 1.22 -7.98
N PHE A 68 -3.04 1.78 -7.96
CA PHE A 68 -2.38 2.24 -9.19
C PHE A 68 -1.94 1.06 -10.08
N LYS A 69 -1.45 -0.03 -9.50
CA LYS A 69 -1.05 -1.23 -10.25
C LYS A 69 -2.26 -1.90 -10.93
N SER A 70 -3.41 -1.97 -10.25
CA SER A 70 -4.66 -2.55 -10.78
C SER A 70 -5.39 -1.62 -11.74
N GLY A 71 -5.17 -0.30 -11.62
CA GLY A 71 -5.89 0.72 -12.37
C GLY A 71 -7.18 1.21 -11.69
N GLU A 72 -7.47 0.75 -10.47
CA GLU A 72 -8.58 1.25 -9.65
C GLU A 72 -8.40 2.74 -9.35
N ARG A 73 -7.18 3.15 -8.98
CA ARG A 73 -6.81 4.56 -8.88
C ARG A 73 -6.15 5.01 -10.18
N LYS A 74 -6.71 6.05 -10.80
CA LYS A 74 -6.29 6.54 -12.11
C LYS A 74 -5.29 7.69 -12.00
N ASN A 75 -4.10 7.48 -12.55
CA ASN A 75 -3.07 8.49 -12.84
C ASN A 75 -2.06 7.85 -13.80
N GLU A 76 -1.99 8.30 -15.05
CA GLU A 76 -1.23 7.63 -16.11
C GLU A 76 0.22 7.32 -15.71
N MET A 77 0.92 8.30 -15.12
CA MET A 77 2.29 8.16 -14.67
C MET A 77 2.41 7.11 -13.55
N MET A 78 1.61 7.24 -12.48
CA MET A 78 1.68 6.30 -11.36
C MET A 78 1.17 4.90 -11.71
N ASN A 79 0.21 4.77 -12.61
CA ASN A 79 -0.21 3.46 -13.12
C ASN A 79 0.96 2.77 -13.84
N MET A 80 1.72 3.49 -14.69
CA MET A 80 2.92 2.95 -15.33
C MET A 80 4.01 2.59 -14.32
N MET A 81 4.26 3.45 -13.32
CA MET A 81 5.28 3.21 -12.30
C MET A 81 4.95 2.02 -11.39
N ALA A 82 3.67 1.82 -11.05
CA ALA A 82 3.24 0.75 -10.16
C ALA A 82 3.12 -0.62 -10.86
N LYS A 83 2.88 -0.63 -12.17
CA LYS A 83 2.67 -1.87 -12.95
C LYS A 83 3.76 -2.94 -12.77
N PRO A 84 5.07 -2.61 -12.85
CA PRO A 84 6.14 -3.61 -12.71
C PRO A 84 6.45 -4.00 -11.25
N LEU A 85 5.85 -3.36 -10.24
CA LEU A 85 6.14 -3.66 -8.84
C LEU A 85 5.57 -5.01 -8.43
N SER A 86 6.37 -5.86 -7.80
CA SER A 86 5.85 -7.03 -7.09
C SER A 86 5.15 -6.64 -5.79
N ASP A 87 4.37 -7.53 -5.19
CA ASP A 87 3.76 -7.27 -3.87
C ASP A 87 4.84 -7.04 -2.79
N ALA A 88 5.98 -7.74 -2.91
CA ALA A 88 7.14 -7.50 -2.05
C ALA A 88 7.76 -6.11 -2.27
N ASP A 89 7.86 -5.64 -3.52
CA ASP A 89 8.32 -4.27 -3.79
C ASP A 89 7.38 -3.24 -3.16
N ILE A 90 6.07 -3.44 -3.26
CA ILE A 90 5.05 -2.55 -2.69
C ILE A 90 5.19 -2.49 -1.17
N ALA A 91 5.27 -3.64 -0.49
CA ALA A 91 5.45 -3.70 0.95
C ALA A 91 6.77 -3.03 1.38
N ASN A 92 7.87 -3.27 0.66
CA ASN A 92 9.18 -2.67 0.95
C ASN A 92 9.17 -1.14 0.76
N LEU A 93 8.57 -0.65 -0.33
CA LEU A 93 8.41 0.78 -0.59
C LEU A 93 7.55 1.46 0.49
N ALA A 94 6.46 0.81 0.89
CA ALA A 94 5.58 1.29 1.96
C ALA A 94 6.34 1.42 3.29
N ALA A 95 7.05 0.37 3.71
CA ALA A 95 7.88 0.37 4.92
C ALA A 95 8.98 1.45 4.86
N TYR A 96 9.64 1.61 3.70
CA TYR A 96 10.66 2.64 3.53
C TYR A 96 10.10 4.06 3.72
N TYR A 97 9.05 4.43 2.98
CA TYR A 97 8.49 5.78 3.06
C TYR A 97 7.82 6.07 4.41
N HIS A 98 7.22 5.05 5.04
CA HIS A 98 6.70 5.16 6.39
C HIS A 98 7.80 5.48 7.41
N SER A 99 9.00 4.90 7.25
CA SER A 99 10.14 5.14 8.15
C SER A 99 10.72 6.55 8.07
N LEU A 100 10.38 7.33 7.05
CA LEU A 100 10.89 8.70 6.87
C LEU A 100 10.15 9.67 7.78
N LYS A 101 10.83 10.77 8.14
CA LYS A 101 10.23 11.84 8.96
C LYS A 101 9.17 12.57 8.15
N ALA A 102 7.93 12.58 8.64
CA ALA A 102 6.87 13.42 8.09
C ALA A 102 7.26 14.92 8.17
N PRO A 103 6.86 15.72 7.17
CA PRO A 103 7.06 17.18 7.18
C PRO A 103 6.30 17.89 8.30
#